data_AF-A0A1D2SCH0-F1
#
_entry.id   AF-A0A1D2SCH0-F1
#
_cell.length_a   1.000
_cell.length_b   1.000
_cell.length_c   1.000
_cell.angle_alpha   90.00
_cell.angle_beta   90.00
_cell.angle_gamma   90.00
#
_symmetry.space_group_name_H-M   'P 1'
#
loop_
_entity.id
_entity.type
_entity.pdbx_description
1 polymer ?
#
loop_
_entity_poly.entity_id
_entity_poly.type
_entity_poly.pdbx_seq_one_letter_code
_entity_poly.pdbx_strand_id
1 'polypeptide(L)'
;MNKGSSLVRHSIRSLVLIAFGALLAVTLAPVAGPAQSSLPPPGADGRSALVLSDAERHLVLEEMRNFLAVLQTISEALPGEDMKSVAAAARKMGSGAANEIPPETVAKLPDTFKQLAGAVHTSFDTIALDAESLGDPKHTMGQVGEMLGKCNACHGIYQIAVQGPAAK
;
A
#
# COMPACT_ATOMS: atom_id res chain seq x y z
N MET A 1 66.74 -45.96 -67.14
CA MET A 1 68.15 -46.06 -66.72
C MET A 1 68.85 -44.75 -67.08
N ASN A 2 68.87 -43.74 -66.20
CA ASN A 2 69.91 -42.71 -66.20
C ASN A 2 69.93 -41.98 -64.85
N LYS A 3 71.15 -41.68 -64.40
CA LYS A 3 71.56 -41.12 -63.10
C LYS A 3 71.38 -39.60 -63.03
N GLY A 4 71.17 -39.10 -61.81
CA GLY A 4 71.54 -37.75 -61.36
C GLY A 4 71.44 -37.69 -59.82
N SER A 5 72.48 -38.06 -59.08
CA SER A 5 73.44 -37.16 -58.38
C SER A 5 72.75 -36.06 -57.57
N SER A 6 72.54 -36.27 -56.26
CA SER A 6 73.43 -35.84 -55.16
C SER A 6 73.62 -34.31 -55.07
N LEU A 7 73.18 -33.67 -53.98
CA LEU A 7 74.07 -33.21 -52.91
C LEU A 7 73.30 -32.34 -51.87
N VAL A 8 73.47 -32.70 -50.60
CA VAL A 8 73.84 -31.81 -49.48
C VAL A 8 72.87 -30.68 -49.07
N ARG A 9 72.14 -30.97 -47.98
CA ARG A 9 72.20 -30.30 -46.65
C ARG A 9 72.33 -28.77 -46.70
N HIS A 10 71.35 -28.03 -46.17
CA HIS A 10 71.57 -26.86 -45.31
C HIS A 10 70.29 -26.43 -44.56
N SER A 11 70.50 -26.14 -43.27
CA SER A 11 69.74 -25.28 -42.35
C SER A 11 68.25 -25.57 -42.13
N ILE A 12 67.86 -26.14 -40.98
CA ILE A 12 67.82 -25.49 -39.65
C ILE A 12 66.91 -24.25 -39.64
N ARG A 13 65.81 -24.38 -38.89
CA ARG A 13 65.01 -23.34 -38.23
C ARG A 13 64.22 -22.41 -39.15
N SER A 14 62.90 -22.60 -39.17
CA SER A 14 61.95 -21.58 -38.68
C SER A 14 60.50 -22.02 -38.88
N LEU A 15 59.66 -21.76 -37.87
CA LEU A 15 58.21 -21.56 -37.94
C LEU A 15 57.41 -22.83 -38.34
N VAL A 16 56.56 -23.42 -37.51
CA VAL A 16 55.42 -22.82 -36.82
C VAL A 16 55.00 -23.76 -35.67
N LEU A 17 55.02 -23.24 -34.44
CA LEU A 17 54.34 -23.84 -33.29
C LEU A 17 52.84 -23.55 -33.42
N ILE A 18 52.02 -24.55 -33.74
CA ILE A 18 50.56 -24.45 -33.59
C ILE A 18 50.22 -24.97 -32.19
N ALA A 19 49.89 -24.01 -31.32
CA ALA A 19 49.46 -24.24 -29.95
C ALA A 19 48.16 -25.05 -29.90
N PHE A 20 48.21 -26.25 -29.31
CA PHE A 20 47.04 -26.98 -28.85
C PHE A 20 46.69 -26.46 -27.45
N GLY A 21 45.74 -25.53 -27.38
CA GLY A 21 45.26 -24.96 -26.13
C GLY A 21 43.78 -24.64 -26.23
N ALA A 22 42.93 -25.59 -25.84
CA ALA A 22 41.55 -25.32 -25.50
C ALA A 22 41.20 -26.16 -24.26
N LEU A 23 41.51 -25.55 -23.12
CA LEU A 23 41.24 -26.01 -21.77
C LEU A 23 39.72 -25.92 -21.52
N LEU A 24 39.10 -27.02 -21.12
CA LEU A 24 37.68 -27.11 -20.78
C LEU A 24 37.41 -26.34 -19.48
N ALA A 25 36.92 -25.10 -19.57
CA ALA A 25 36.43 -24.35 -18.41
C ALA A 25 34.96 -24.72 -18.16
N VAL A 26 34.71 -25.73 -17.32
CA VAL A 26 33.37 -25.99 -16.76
C VAL A 26 33.09 -24.91 -15.72
N THR A 27 32.20 -23.99 -16.04
CA THR A 27 31.71 -22.98 -15.11
C THR A 27 30.63 -23.59 -14.23
N LEU A 28 30.89 -23.72 -12.93
CA LEU A 28 29.85 -23.98 -11.93
C LEU A 28 29.04 -22.70 -11.76
N ALA A 29 27.86 -22.63 -12.37
CA ALA A 29 26.89 -21.59 -12.07
C ALA A 29 26.35 -21.82 -10.64
N PRO A 30 26.31 -20.79 -9.78
CA PRO A 30 25.68 -20.91 -8.47
C PRO A 30 24.18 -21.14 -8.67
N VAL A 31 23.69 -22.28 -8.18
CA VAL A 31 22.26 -22.58 -8.13
C VAL A 31 21.64 -21.65 -7.11
N ALA A 32 20.90 -20.63 -7.56
CA ALA A 32 20.10 -19.80 -6.69
C ALA A 32 19.04 -20.68 -6.02
N GLY A 33 19.17 -20.91 -4.71
CA GLY A 33 18.15 -21.60 -3.93
C GLY A 33 16.83 -20.82 -3.93
N PRO A 34 15.69 -21.46 -3.63
CA PRO A 34 14.40 -20.78 -3.60
C PRO A 34 14.46 -19.62 -2.61
N ALA A 35 13.93 -18.46 -3.01
CA ALA A 35 13.78 -17.30 -2.16
C ALA A 35 12.99 -17.70 -0.91
N GLN A 36 13.68 -17.78 0.23
CA GLN A 36 13.03 -17.99 1.52
C GLN A 36 12.22 -16.73 1.80
N SER A 37 10.90 -16.82 1.71
CA SER A 37 10.03 -15.78 2.24
C SER A 37 10.27 -15.72 3.75
N SER A 38 11.07 -14.75 4.18
CA SER A 38 11.30 -14.52 5.61
C SER A 38 9.96 -14.11 6.22
N LEU A 39 9.45 -14.91 7.15
CA LEU A 39 8.34 -14.51 8.00
C LEU A 39 8.67 -13.14 8.60
N PRO A 40 7.69 -12.22 8.69
CA PRO A 40 7.88 -10.94 9.37
C PRO A 40 8.48 -11.17 10.76
N PRO A 41 9.44 -10.33 11.22
CA PRO A 41 10.00 -10.49 12.55
C PRO A 41 8.88 -10.48 13.61
N PRO A 42 9.01 -11.27 14.70
CA PRO A 42 8.02 -11.29 15.77
C PRO A 42 7.69 -9.87 16.25
N GLY A 43 6.40 -9.51 16.25
CA GLY A 43 5.94 -8.16 16.60
C GLY A 43 5.85 -7.18 15.43
N ALA A 44 6.12 -7.60 14.18
CA ALA A 44 5.84 -6.78 13.00
C ALA A 44 4.33 -6.58 12.81
N ASP A 45 3.93 -5.35 12.47
CA ASP A 45 2.57 -5.04 12.07
C ASP A 45 2.23 -5.76 10.75
N GLY A 46 1.32 -6.72 10.81
CA GLY A 46 0.90 -7.53 9.66
C GLY A 46 -0.07 -6.81 8.72
N ARG A 47 -0.47 -5.58 9.03
CA ARG A 47 -1.37 -4.78 8.19
C ARG A 47 -0.66 -4.27 6.94
N SER A 48 -1.43 -4.12 5.88
CA SER A 48 -0.98 -3.53 4.62
C SER A 48 -0.57 -2.07 4.83
N ALA A 49 0.67 -1.74 4.47
CA ALA A 49 1.15 -0.37 4.53
C ALA A 49 0.55 0.47 3.40
N LEU A 50 -0.25 1.47 3.77
CA LEU A 50 -0.68 2.55 2.90
C LEU A 50 0.42 3.60 2.88
N VAL A 51 1.31 3.51 1.89
CA VAL A 51 2.46 4.41 1.74
C VAL A 51 2.02 5.69 1.04
N LEU A 52 2.08 6.80 1.77
CA LEU A 52 1.66 8.12 1.32
C LEU A 52 2.83 9.11 1.42
N SER A 53 2.79 10.19 0.63
CA SER A 53 3.64 11.36 0.93
C SER A 53 3.24 11.99 2.26
N ASP A 54 4.09 12.86 2.82
CA ASP A 54 3.78 13.55 4.08
C ASP A 54 2.48 14.36 4.00
N ALA A 55 2.26 15.05 2.88
CA ALA A 55 1.04 15.84 2.65
C ALA A 55 -0.21 14.96 2.58
N GLU A 56 -0.16 13.87 1.81
CA GLU A 56 -1.28 12.92 1.68
C GLU A 56 -1.59 12.22 3.01
N ARG A 57 -0.56 11.83 3.76
CA ARG A 57 -0.72 11.26 5.09
C ARG A 57 -1.40 12.24 6.03
N HIS A 58 -0.99 13.51 6.01
CA HIS A 58 -1.60 14.54 6.84
C HIS A 58 -3.10 14.67 6.54
N LEU A 59 -3.46 14.78 5.26
CA LEU A 59 -4.86 14.87 4.82
C LEU A 59 -5.69 13.67 5.31
N VAL A 60 -5.21 12.44 5.09
CA VAL A 60 -5.94 11.23 5.52
C VAL A 60 -6.11 11.19 7.05
N LEU A 61 -5.08 11.54 7.81
CA LEU A 61 -5.14 11.53 9.28
C LEU A 61 -6.00 12.67 9.84
N GLU A 62 -6.01 13.83 9.19
CA GLU A 62 -6.90 14.94 9.52
C GLU A 62 -8.36 14.53 9.31
N GLU A 63 -8.67 13.87 8.20
CA GLU A 63 -10.00 13.35 7.92
C GLU A 63 -10.46 12.34 8.99
N MET A 64 -9.58 11.41 9.37
CA MET A 64 -9.84 10.48 10.47
C MET A 64 -10.07 11.19 11.81
N ARG A 65 -9.35 12.28 12.07
CA ARG A 65 -9.55 13.08 13.29
C ARG A 65 -10.90 13.80 13.28
N ASN A 66 -11.34 14.27 12.11
CA ASN A 66 -12.64 14.92 11.93
C ASN A 66 -13.80 13.93 12.13
N PHE A 67 -13.69 12.68 11.65
CA PHE A 67 -14.66 11.62 11.99
C PHE A 67 -14.80 11.43 13.50
N LEU A 68 -13.68 11.41 14.25
CA LEU A 68 -13.70 11.28 15.70
C LEU A 68 -14.35 12.49 16.38
N ALA A 69 -14.14 13.70 15.88
CA ALA A 69 -14.76 14.91 16.42
C ALA A 69 -16.29 14.90 16.24
N VAL A 70 -16.78 14.44 15.08
CA VAL A 70 -18.21 14.27 14.85
C VAL A 70 -18.80 13.16 15.72
N LEU A 71 -18.12 12.01 15.82
CA LEU A 71 -18.54 10.92 16.71
C LEU A 71 -18.65 11.36 18.18
N GLN A 72 -17.71 12.17 18.65
CA GLN A 72 -17.78 12.77 19.98
C GLN A 72 -19.04 13.64 20.12
N THR A 73 -19.29 14.55 19.17
CA THR A 73 -20.47 15.44 19.20
C THR A 73 -21.78 14.65 19.21
N ILE A 74 -21.89 13.61 18.37
CA ILE A 74 -23.06 12.71 18.34
C ILE A 74 -23.22 12.01 19.69
N SER A 75 -22.13 11.47 20.25
CA SER A 75 -22.16 10.75 21.54
C SER A 75 -22.57 11.64 22.70
N GLU A 76 -22.19 12.92 22.69
CA GLU A 76 -22.59 13.91 23.69
C GLU A 76 -24.07 14.33 23.54
N ALA A 77 -24.58 14.39 22.30
CA ALA A 77 -25.96 14.79 22.01
C ALA A 77 -26.99 13.70 22.31
N LEU A 78 -26.64 12.42 22.10
CA LEU A 78 -27.55 11.28 22.21
C LEU A 78 -28.24 11.14 23.59
N PRO A 79 -27.56 11.27 24.75
CA PRO A 79 -28.21 11.20 26.06
C PRO A 79 -29.24 12.30 26.32
N GLY A 80 -29.07 13.45 25.68
CA GLY A 80 -30.02 14.58 25.75
C GLY A 80 -31.09 14.53 24.66
N GLU A 81 -31.11 13.47 23.83
CA GLU A 81 -32.00 13.31 22.68
C GLU A 81 -31.95 14.50 21.70
N ASP A 82 -30.80 15.20 21.63
CA ASP A 82 -30.62 16.36 20.76
C ASP A 82 -30.30 15.94 19.32
N MET A 83 -31.33 15.44 18.65
CA MET A 83 -31.21 14.93 17.28
C MET A 83 -30.91 16.02 16.24
N LYS A 84 -31.17 17.29 16.57
CA LYS A 84 -30.75 18.42 15.72
C LYS A 84 -29.24 18.58 15.73
N SER A 85 -28.61 18.51 16.90
CA SER A 85 -27.14 18.53 17.00
C SER A 85 -26.51 17.30 16.37
N VAL A 86 -27.12 16.11 16.53
CA VAL A 86 -26.70 14.90 15.81
C VAL A 86 -26.69 15.12 14.30
N ALA A 87 -27.81 15.58 13.74
CA ALA A 87 -27.94 15.79 12.30
C ALA A 87 -26.93 16.82 11.76
N ALA A 88 -26.80 17.95 12.46
CA ALA A 88 -25.86 19.01 12.08
C ALA A 88 -24.40 18.53 12.15
N ALA A 89 -24.04 17.73 13.16
CA ALA A 89 -22.71 17.17 13.28
C ALA A 89 -22.42 16.14 12.18
N ALA A 90 -23.32 15.19 11.97
CA ALA A 90 -23.16 14.11 10.99
C ALA A 90 -22.98 14.67 9.56
N ARG A 91 -23.76 15.68 9.17
CA ARG A 91 -23.62 16.34 7.84
C ARG A 91 -22.21 16.83 7.53
N LYS A 92 -21.44 17.25 8.53
CA LYS A 92 -20.07 17.76 8.33
C LYS A 92 -19.14 16.72 7.73
N MET A 93 -19.39 15.44 7.99
CA MET A 93 -18.57 14.32 7.51
C MET A 93 -19.33 13.38 6.59
N GLY A 94 -20.46 13.84 6.04
CA GLY A 94 -21.19 13.15 4.97
C GLY A 94 -20.39 13.04 3.67
N SER A 95 -21.03 12.59 2.59
CA SER A 95 -20.39 12.44 1.26
C SER A 95 -19.86 13.77 0.69
N GLY A 96 -20.33 14.91 1.18
CA GLY A 96 -19.80 16.23 0.83
C GLY A 96 -18.32 16.38 1.19
N ALA A 97 -17.93 15.99 2.40
CA ALA A 97 -16.55 16.09 2.89
C ALA A 97 -15.59 15.21 2.08
N ALA A 98 -16.05 14.03 1.63
CA ALA A 98 -15.25 13.14 0.80
C ALA A 98 -14.75 13.80 -0.50
N ASN A 99 -15.50 14.77 -1.02
CA ASN A 99 -15.15 15.50 -2.26
C ASN A 99 -14.07 16.56 -2.04
N GLU A 100 -13.72 16.88 -0.79
CA GLU A 100 -12.64 17.82 -0.45
C GLU A 100 -11.26 17.16 -0.53
N ILE A 101 -11.21 15.81 -0.56
CA ILE A 101 -9.97 15.07 -0.72
C ILE A 101 -9.48 15.16 -2.18
N PRO A 102 -8.22 15.57 -2.43
CA PRO A 102 -7.73 15.73 -3.79
C PRO A 102 -7.81 14.42 -4.60
N PRO A 103 -8.32 14.44 -5.84
CA PRO A 103 -8.50 13.24 -6.66
C PRO A 103 -7.22 12.43 -6.87
N GLU A 104 -6.06 13.10 -6.95
CA GLU A 104 -4.74 12.47 -7.06
C GLU A 104 -4.37 11.67 -5.81
N THR A 105 -4.84 12.09 -4.63
CA THR A 105 -4.67 11.34 -3.37
C THR A 105 -5.57 10.11 -3.43
N VAL A 106 -6.85 10.30 -3.77
CA VAL A 106 -7.83 9.20 -3.88
C VAL A 106 -7.39 8.13 -4.87
N ALA A 107 -6.80 8.53 -6.01
CA ALA A 107 -6.34 7.61 -7.05
C ALA A 107 -5.27 6.62 -6.56
N LYS A 108 -4.48 6.99 -5.55
CA LYS A 108 -3.44 6.12 -4.95
C LYS A 108 -3.99 5.14 -3.92
N LEU A 109 -5.21 5.36 -3.43
CA LEU A 109 -5.80 4.54 -2.39
C LEU A 109 -6.28 3.19 -2.95
N PRO A 110 -6.05 2.08 -2.24
CA PRO A 110 -6.61 0.78 -2.60
C PRO A 110 -8.14 0.81 -2.69
N ASP A 111 -8.72 -0.01 -3.57
CA ASP A 111 -10.17 -0.06 -3.77
C ASP A 111 -10.94 -0.36 -2.48
N THR A 112 -10.46 -1.30 -1.66
CA THR A 112 -11.10 -1.61 -0.37
C THR A 112 -10.99 -0.46 0.64
N PHE A 113 -9.91 0.33 0.58
CA PHE A 113 -9.79 1.55 1.41
C PHE A 113 -10.85 2.58 0.98
N LYS A 114 -10.96 2.86 -0.32
CA LYS A 114 -11.95 3.80 -0.88
C LYS A 114 -13.38 3.38 -0.54
N GLN A 115 -13.68 2.08 -0.65
CA GLN A 115 -14.99 1.54 -0.29
C GLN A 115 -15.30 1.73 1.20
N LEU A 116 -14.37 1.43 2.09
CA LEU A 116 -14.57 1.59 3.53
C LEU A 116 -14.69 3.07 3.93
N ALA A 117 -13.82 3.94 3.39
CA ALA A 117 -13.88 5.38 3.63
C ALA A 117 -15.20 5.97 3.12
N GLY A 118 -15.58 5.67 1.88
CA GLY A 118 -16.86 6.10 1.31
C GLY A 118 -18.06 5.60 2.11
N ALA A 119 -18.02 4.36 2.60
CA ALA A 119 -19.09 3.80 3.43
C ALA A 119 -19.21 4.48 4.81
N VAL A 120 -18.12 5.06 5.35
CA VAL A 120 -18.18 5.90 6.56
C VAL A 120 -18.89 7.22 6.24
N HIS A 121 -18.53 7.90 5.16
CA HIS A 121 -19.20 9.13 4.73
C HIS A 121 -20.69 8.94 4.48
N THR A 122 -21.09 7.88 3.77
CA THR A 122 -22.52 7.60 3.54
C THR A 122 -23.25 7.19 4.82
N SER A 123 -22.56 6.59 5.80
CA SER A 123 -23.13 6.32 7.12
C SER A 123 -23.46 7.64 7.84
N PHE A 124 -22.59 8.66 7.75
CA PHE A 124 -22.86 9.99 8.29
C PHE A 124 -24.05 10.68 7.58
N ASP A 125 -24.16 10.59 6.26
CA ASP A 125 -25.34 11.10 5.54
C ASP A 125 -26.63 10.43 6.04
N THR A 126 -26.60 9.11 6.20
CA THR A 126 -27.76 8.33 6.67
C THR A 126 -28.13 8.71 8.10
N ILE A 127 -27.14 8.81 9.01
CA ILE A 127 -27.36 9.27 10.38
C ILE A 127 -27.97 10.67 10.40
N ALA A 128 -27.50 11.58 9.55
CA ALA A 128 -28.06 12.92 9.49
C ALA A 128 -29.53 12.92 9.06
N LEU A 129 -29.87 12.16 8.02
CA LEU A 129 -31.24 12.05 7.52
C LEU A 129 -32.18 11.41 8.54
N ASP A 130 -31.75 10.32 9.20
CA ASP A 130 -32.56 9.60 10.17
C ASP A 130 -32.72 10.39 11.48
N ALA A 131 -31.68 11.12 11.90
CA ALA A 131 -31.78 12.03 13.03
C ALA A 131 -32.85 13.13 12.81
N GLU A 132 -32.99 13.64 11.58
CA GLU A 132 -34.01 14.63 11.27
C GLU A 132 -35.41 14.04 11.06
N SER A 133 -35.49 12.90 10.40
CA SER A 133 -36.77 12.33 9.96
C SER A 133 -37.40 11.39 10.98
N LEU A 134 -36.59 10.56 11.66
CA LEU A 134 -37.04 9.59 12.67
C LEU A 134 -36.88 10.17 14.08
N GLY A 135 -35.76 10.85 14.34
CA GLY A 135 -35.48 11.44 15.65
C GLY A 135 -35.36 10.43 16.79
N ASP A 136 -34.94 9.19 16.50
CA ASP A 136 -34.81 8.10 17.48
C ASP A 136 -33.33 7.93 17.91
N PRO A 137 -32.98 8.28 19.17
CA PRO A 137 -31.60 8.14 19.67
C PRO A 137 -31.08 6.70 19.69
N LYS A 138 -31.95 5.71 19.92
CA LYS A 138 -31.54 4.30 19.96
C LYS A 138 -31.21 3.78 18.55
N HIS A 139 -32.04 4.15 17.58
CA HIS A 139 -31.77 3.87 16.17
C HIS A 139 -30.43 4.47 15.75
N THR A 140 -30.22 5.76 16.02
CA THR A 140 -28.96 6.43 15.69
C THR A 140 -27.75 5.81 16.39
N MET A 141 -27.86 5.43 17.67
CA MET A 141 -26.78 4.72 18.35
C MET A 141 -26.43 3.39 17.66
N GLY A 142 -27.44 2.66 17.16
CA GLY A 142 -27.24 1.47 16.33
C GLY A 142 -26.44 1.76 15.06
N GLN A 143 -26.81 2.81 14.32
CA GLN A 143 -26.09 3.24 13.12
C GLN A 143 -24.64 3.63 13.41
N VAL A 144 -24.38 4.31 14.53
CA VAL A 144 -23.02 4.63 15.00
C VAL A 144 -22.23 3.33 15.23
N GLY A 145 -22.83 2.33 15.89
CA GLY A 145 -22.21 1.02 16.08
C GLY A 145 -21.82 0.33 14.77
N GLU A 146 -22.74 0.31 13.79
CA GLU A 146 -22.47 -0.25 12.46
C GLU A 146 -21.38 0.52 11.70
N MET A 147 -21.32 1.84 11.86
CA MET A 147 -20.28 2.68 11.27
C MET A 147 -18.91 2.42 11.91
N LEU A 148 -18.84 2.30 13.23
CA LEU A 148 -17.60 1.97 13.95
C LEU A 148 -17.02 0.62 13.51
N GLY A 149 -17.87 -0.34 13.11
CA GLY A 149 -17.43 -1.59 12.49
C GLY A 149 -16.58 -1.38 11.23
N LYS A 150 -16.87 -0.35 10.43
CA LYS A 150 -16.11 0.02 9.23
C LYS A 150 -14.74 0.60 9.58
N CYS A 151 -14.67 1.42 10.65
CA CYS A 151 -13.41 1.93 11.20
C CYS A 151 -12.50 0.77 11.63
N ASN A 152 -13.06 -0.19 12.38
CA ASN A 152 -12.31 -1.35 12.85
C ASN A 152 -11.83 -2.23 11.68
N ALA A 153 -12.67 -2.44 10.66
CA ALA A 153 -12.28 -3.18 9.47
C ALA A 153 -11.10 -2.51 8.74
N CYS A 154 -11.17 -1.20 8.49
CA CYS A 154 -10.08 -0.45 7.85
C CYS A 154 -8.80 -0.50 8.69
N HIS A 155 -8.91 -0.26 9.99
CA HIS A 155 -7.77 -0.28 10.92
C HIS A 155 -7.18 -1.67 11.13
N GLY A 156 -7.94 -2.74 10.88
CA GLY A 156 -7.45 -4.12 10.89
C GLY A 156 -6.75 -4.54 9.59
N ILE A 157 -6.98 -3.83 8.49
CA ILE A 157 -6.37 -4.13 7.18
C ILE A 157 -5.16 -3.23 6.93
N TYR A 158 -5.25 -1.96 7.29
CA TYR A 158 -4.29 -0.92 6.88
C TYR A 158 -3.55 -0.29 8.06
N GLN A 159 -2.29 0.01 7.81
CA GLN A 159 -1.50 0.97 8.58
C GLN A 159 -1.09 2.12 7.65
N ILE A 160 -1.00 3.35 8.18
CA ILE A 160 -0.56 4.50 7.40
C ILE A 160 0.95 4.70 7.58
N ALA A 161 1.68 4.66 6.48
CA ALA A 161 3.13 4.85 6.44
C ALA A 161 3.51 6.07 5.59
N VAL A 162 4.64 6.68 5.90
CA VAL A 162 5.24 7.75 5.08
C VAL A 162 6.18 7.12 4.08
N GLN A 163 6.17 7.61 2.85
CA GLN A 163 7.18 7.28 1.85
C GLN A 163 8.55 7.78 2.35
N GLY A 164 9.47 6.85 2.60
CA GLY A 164 10.83 7.20 3.03
C GLY A 164 11.53 8.15 2.04
N PRO A 165 12.58 8.86 2.45
CA PRO A 165 13.29 9.76 1.56
C PRO A 165 13.73 9.01 0.30
N ALA A 166 13.49 9.60 -0.87
CA ALA A 166 13.95 9.03 -2.13
C ALA A 166 15.43 8.70 -2.02
N ALA A 167 15.81 7.46 -2.33
CA ALA A 167 17.21 7.07 -2.41
C ALA A 167 17.91 8.00 -3.41
N LYS A 168 18.90 8.74 -2.93
CA LYS A 168 19.77 9.57 -3.77
C LYS A 168 20.70 8.70 -4.60
#